data_AF-A0AAV8CYR1-F1
#
_entry.id   AF-A0AAV8CYR1-F1
#
_cell.length_a   1.000
_cell.length_b   1.000
_cell.length_c   1.000
_cell.angle_alpha   90.00
_cell.angle_beta   90.00
_cell.angle_gamma   90.00
#
_symmetry.space_group_name_H-M   'P 1'
#
loop_
_entity.id
_entity.type
_entity.pdbx_description
1 polymer ?
#
loop_
_entity_poly.entity_id
_entity_poly.type
_entity_poly.pdbx_seq_one_letter_code
_entity_poly.pdbx_strand_id
1 'polypeptide(L)'
;MCSQQESLLPEININGTLNPTKSTKKSKAVLITSLYPEYSEKLKSMYYEHTTVTGQGLAGLKPWILLTPRDQKPAVPPCTRAVSMEPCFQVPPTYDCRAKKNADLGALVRHVTHCEDVEQGIKLVD
;
A
#
# COMPACT_ATOMS: atom_id res chain seq x y z
N MET A 1 -11.53 0.45 0.34
CA MET A 1 -10.39 0.77 -0.56
C MET A 1 -9.18 1.10 0.28
N CYS A 2 -7.96 0.72 -0.14
CA CYS A 2 -6.72 0.92 0.63
C CYS A 2 -6.58 2.35 1.17
N SER A 3 -6.84 3.35 0.31
CA SER A 3 -6.68 4.76 0.65
C SER A 3 -7.55 5.24 1.81
N GLN A 4 -8.76 4.69 1.95
CA GLN A 4 -9.68 5.03 3.04
C GLN A 4 -9.35 4.23 4.30
N GLN A 5 -9.13 2.92 4.15
CA GLN A 5 -8.81 2.02 5.27
C GLN A 5 -7.59 2.51 6.05
N GLU A 6 -6.56 2.96 5.34
CA GLU A 6 -5.30 3.39 5.94
C GLU A 6 -5.20 4.90 6.15
N SER A 7 -6.34 5.61 6.04
CA SER A 7 -6.41 7.07 6.21
C SER A 7 -5.37 7.84 5.37
N LEU A 8 -5.08 7.35 4.16
CA LEU A 8 -4.19 8.02 3.22
C LEU A 8 -4.91 9.19 2.55
N LEU A 9 -6.17 8.97 2.18
CA LEU A 9 -7.05 9.97 1.60
C LEU A 9 -8.29 10.17 2.47
N PRO A 10 -8.88 11.38 2.49
CA PRO A 10 -10.09 11.66 3.26
C PRO A 10 -11.27 10.82 2.79
N GLU A 11 -12.17 10.51 3.71
CA GLU A 11 -13.45 9.88 3.33
C GLU A 11 -14.37 10.89 2.64
N ILE A 12 -15.14 10.40 1.66
CA ILE A 12 -16.13 11.17 0.90
C ILE A 12 -17.53 10.91 1.44
N ASN A 13 -18.37 11.94 1.54
CA ASN A 13 -19.78 11.78 1.88
C ASN A 13 -20.63 11.63 0.61
N ILE A 14 -21.31 10.49 0.49
CA ILE A 14 -22.22 10.21 -0.63
C ILE A 14 -23.66 10.70 -0.33
N ASN A 15 -24.03 10.85 0.95
CA ASN A 15 -25.42 11.05 1.38
C ASN A 15 -25.75 12.43 1.98
N GLY A 16 -24.90 13.45 1.78
CA GLY A 16 -25.26 14.85 2.02
C GLY A 16 -25.62 15.23 3.46
N THR A 17 -25.37 14.38 4.47
CA THR A 17 -25.65 14.72 5.88
C THR A 17 -24.42 15.39 6.49
N LEU A 18 -24.54 16.69 6.71
CA LEU A 18 -23.50 17.56 7.26
C LEU A 18 -23.49 17.46 8.79
N ASN A 19 -22.41 16.93 9.37
CA ASN A 19 -21.92 17.38 10.67
C ASN A 19 -20.51 17.93 10.46
N PRO A 20 -20.37 19.23 10.15
CA PRO A 20 -19.07 19.82 9.90
C PRO A 20 -18.30 19.90 11.23
N THR A 21 -17.51 18.89 11.53
CA THR A 21 -16.46 19.02 12.53
C THR A 21 -15.45 20.04 12.03
N LYS A 22 -15.29 21.11 12.81
CA LYS A 22 -14.47 22.29 12.54
C LYS A 22 -12.99 21.91 12.51
N SER A 23 -12.52 21.27 11.44
CA SER A 23 -11.10 20.99 11.22
C SER A 23 -10.48 22.08 10.34
N THR A 24 -9.24 22.45 10.63
CA THR A 24 -8.46 23.36 9.79
C THR A 24 -8.31 22.75 8.39
N LYS A 25 -8.85 23.41 7.35
CA LYS A 25 -8.78 22.93 5.96
C LYS A 25 -7.31 22.88 5.52
N LYS A 26 -6.76 21.66 5.40
CA LYS A 26 -5.42 21.43 4.83
C LYS A 26 -5.58 20.98 3.38
N SER A 27 -4.96 21.69 2.45
CA SER A 27 -4.87 21.25 1.07
C SER A 27 -3.92 20.05 0.96
N LYS A 28 -4.32 19.02 0.22
CA LYS A 28 -3.49 17.85 -0.11
C LYS A 28 -3.39 17.73 -1.63
N ALA A 29 -2.21 17.41 -2.13
CA ALA A 29 -1.99 17.06 -3.52
C ALA A 29 -1.73 15.56 -3.64
N VAL A 30 -2.31 14.92 -4.66
CA VAL A 30 -2.11 13.49 -4.97
C VAL A 30 -1.53 13.40 -6.37
N LEU A 31 -0.34 12.80 -6.50
CA LEU A 31 0.25 12.47 -7.79
C LEU A 31 -0.13 11.03 -8.15
N ILE A 32 -0.72 10.83 -9.32
CA ILE A 32 -1.08 9.52 -9.84
C ILE A 32 -0.29 9.28 -11.12
N THR A 33 0.46 8.19 -11.16
CA THR A 33 1.21 7.75 -12.33
C THR A 33 0.68 6.39 -12.77
N SER A 34 0.02 6.32 -13.92
CA SER A 34 -0.50 5.08 -14.48
C SER A 34 -0.44 5.11 -15.99
N LEU A 35 -0.28 3.95 -16.61
CA LEU A 35 -0.46 3.77 -18.06
C LEU A 35 -1.94 3.92 -18.47
N TYR A 36 -2.87 3.84 -17.50
CA TYR A 36 -4.30 4.00 -17.73
C TYR A 36 -4.80 5.30 -17.05
N PRO A 37 -5.16 6.34 -17.82
CA PRO A 37 -5.60 7.62 -17.26
C PRO A 37 -6.93 7.52 -16.49
N GLU A 38 -7.70 6.46 -16.70
CA GLU A 38 -8.96 6.20 -16.01
C GLU A 38 -8.82 6.19 -14.49
N TYR A 39 -7.68 5.75 -13.95
CA TYR A 39 -7.44 5.77 -12.51
C TYR A 39 -7.37 7.19 -11.94
N SER A 40 -6.73 8.12 -12.65
CA SER A 40 -6.67 9.52 -12.22
C SER A 40 -8.00 10.25 -12.42
N GLU A 41 -8.69 10.00 -13.53
CA GLU A 41 -9.98 10.64 -13.80
C GLU A 41 -11.06 10.18 -12.81
N LYS A 42 -11.10 8.88 -12.48
CA LYS A 42 -12.03 8.35 -11.49
C LYS A 42 -11.81 8.96 -10.11
N LEU A 43 -10.54 9.06 -9.67
CA LEU A 43 -10.21 9.66 -8.38
C LEU A 43 -10.56 11.16 -8.37
N LYS A 44 -10.27 11.87 -9.46
CA LYS A 44 -10.62 13.29 -9.63
C LYS A 44 -12.14 13.52 -9.55
N SER A 45 -12.94 12.77 -10.31
CA SER A 45 -14.41 12.88 -10.29
C SER A 45 -14.97 12.62 -8.89
N MET A 46 -14.49 11.58 -8.18
CA MET A 46 -14.94 11.28 -6.81
C MET A 46 -14.77 12.46 -5.83
N TYR A 47 -13.62 13.14 -5.84
CA TYR A 47 -13.37 14.28 -4.92
C TYR A 47 -13.89 15.62 -5.45
N TYR A 48 -14.25 15.71 -6.73
CA TYR A 48 -14.89 16.88 -7.31
C TYR A 48 -16.39 16.91 -7.01
N GLU A 49 -17.04 15.74 -7.07
CA GLU A 49 -18.48 15.59 -6.87
C GLU A 49 -18.89 15.49 -5.39
N HIS A 50 -18.00 15.00 -4.52
CA HIS A 50 -18.30 14.75 -3.11
C HIS A 50 -17.45 15.60 -2.15
N THR A 51 -18.09 16.07 -1.08
CA THR A 51 -17.40 16.75 0.03
C THR A 51 -16.69 15.73 0.92
N THR A 52 -15.50 16.08 1.40
CA THR A 52 -14.71 15.24 2.31
C THR A 52 -15.13 15.48 3.76
N VAL A 53 -15.32 14.40 4.54
CA VAL A 53 -15.87 14.49 5.90
C VAL A 53 -14.77 14.70 6.93
N THR A 54 -13.67 13.97 6.80
CA THR A 54 -12.44 14.17 7.58
C THR A 54 -11.32 13.33 6.96
N GLY A 55 -10.07 13.74 7.17
CA GLY A 55 -8.93 12.89 6.83
C GLY A 55 -7.59 13.50 7.17
N GLN A 56 -6.90 12.96 8.17
CA GLN A 56 -5.44 13.05 8.25
C GLN A 56 -4.81 12.36 7.01
N GLY A 57 -3.56 12.67 6.68
CA GLY A 57 -2.74 12.03 5.63
C GLY A 57 -1.38 12.75 5.60
N LEU A 58 -0.26 12.25 5.07
CA LEU A 58 0.12 10.96 4.49
C LEU A 58 1.29 10.43 5.35
N ALA A 59 1.28 9.15 5.74
CA ALA A 59 2.25 8.63 6.70
C ALA A 59 3.49 7.99 6.03
N GLY A 60 4.56 8.78 5.93
CA GLY A 60 5.93 8.32 6.14
C GLY A 60 6.62 7.54 5.02
N LEU A 61 7.94 7.42 5.19
CA LEU A 61 8.91 6.79 4.30
C LEU A 61 8.59 5.34 3.91
N LYS A 62 7.73 4.62 4.66
CA LYS A 62 7.32 3.23 4.37
C LYS A 62 6.03 3.20 3.54
N PRO A 63 6.08 2.77 2.27
CA PRO A 63 4.93 2.78 1.38
C PRO A 63 3.84 1.79 1.79
N TRP A 64 2.61 2.05 1.34
CA TRP A 64 1.52 1.08 1.33
C TRP A 64 1.49 0.37 -0.01
N ILE A 65 1.58 -0.95 0.01
CA ILE A 65 1.64 -1.78 -1.19
C ILE A 65 0.24 -2.31 -1.47
N LEU A 66 -0.32 -1.98 -2.65
CA LEU A 66 -1.57 -2.56 -3.12
C LEU A 66 -1.33 -4.03 -3.47
N LEU A 67 -2.03 -4.94 -2.79
CA LEU A 67 -1.84 -6.37 -2.99
C LEU A 67 -2.49 -6.81 -4.30
N THR A 68 -1.80 -7.70 -5.02
CA THR A 68 -2.26 -8.22 -6.29
C THR A 68 -3.50 -9.13 -6.09
N PRO A 69 -4.57 -8.95 -6.89
CA PRO A 69 -5.69 -9.87 -6.90
C PRO A 69 -5.22 -11.29 -7.26
N ARG A 70 -5.70 -12.31 -6.53
CA ARG A 70 -5.51 -13.72 -6.88
C ARG A 70 -6.83 -14.32 -7.33
N ASP A 71 -6.80 -15.13 -8.38
CA ASP A 71 -8.00 -15.79 -8.94
C ASP A 71 -9.14 -14.79 -9.24
N GLN A 72 -8.79 -13.61 -9.73
CA GLN A 72 -9.72 -12.48 -9.99
C GLN A 72 -10.47 -11.96 -8.75
N LYS A 73 -10.07 -12.38 -7.54
CA LYS A 73 -10.63 -11.89 -6.28
C LYS A 73 -9.76 -10.76 -5.74
N PRO A 74 -10.36 -9.62 -5.33
CA PRO A 74 -9.63 -8.58 -4.62
C PRO A 74 -8.95 -9.15 -3.38
N ALA A 75 -7.71 -8.74 -3.13
CA ALA A 75 -6.99 -9.11 -1.92
C ALA A 75 -7.70 -8.55 -0.67
N VAL A 76 -7.69 -9.33 0.41
CA VAL A 76 -8.19 -8.92 1.74
C VAL A 76 -7.06 -9.18 2.74
N PRO A 77 -6.42 -8.13 3.31
CA PRO A 77 -6.67 -6.69 3.09
C PRO A 77 -6.28 -6.23 1.67
N PRO A 78 -6.80 -5.09 1.17
CA PRO A 78 -6.49 -4.59 -0.17
C PRO A 78 -5.04 -4.09 -0.31
N CYS A 79 -4.40 -3.71 0.81
CA CYS A 79 -3.02 -3.29 0.84
C CYS A 79 -2.39 -3.62 2.20
N THR A 80 -1.06 -3.58 2.25
CA THR A 80 -0.28 -3.76 3.47
C THR A 80 0.85 -2.73 3.55
N ARG A 81 1.29 -2.42 4.77
CA ARG A 81 2.39 -1.48 4.97
C ARG A 81 3.71 -2.20 4.77
N ALA A 82 4.60 -1.61 3.99
CA ALA A 82 5.92 -2.17 3.79
C ALA A 82 6.70 -2.19 5.11
N VAL A 83 7.40 -3.30 5.37
CA VAL A 83 8.26 -3.53 6.53
C VAL A 83 9.52 -2.66 6.46
N SER A 84 10.01 -2.37 5.26
CA SER A 84 11.14 -1.48 4.96
C SER A 84 10.93 -0.76 3.62
N MET A 85 11.79 0.22 3.33
CA MET A 85 11.83 0.88 2.02
C MET A 85 12.57 0.06 0.96
N GLU A 86 13.18 -1.05 1.37
CA GLU A 86 14.07 -1.82 0.52
C GLU A 86 13.28 -2.57 -0.56
N PRO A 87 13.80 -2.60 -1.80
CA PRO A 87 13.14 -3.28 -2.90
C PRO A 87 13.06 -4.79 -2.65
N CYS A 88 12.01 -5.43 -3.18
CA CYS A 88 11.89 -6.87 -3.14
C CYS A 88 12.80 -7.53 -4.18
N PHE A 89 13.68 -8.44 -3.77
CA PHE A 89 14.36 -9.34 -4.68
C PHE A 89 13.45 -10.53 -4.99
N GLN A 90 12.80 -10.48 -6.16
CA GLN A 90 11.69 -11.39 -6.50
C GLN A 90 12.09 -12.86 -6.72
N VAL A 91 13.35 -13.13 -7.07
CA VAL A 91 13.84 -14.49 -7.38
C VAL A 91 15.19 -14.75 -6.67
N PRO A 92 15.18 -14.88 -5.33
CA PRO A 92 16.39 -15.17 -4.57
C PRO A 92 16.82 -16.64 -4.72
N PRO A 93 18.11 -16.94 -4.49
CA PRO A 93 18.55 -18.33 -4.38
C PRO A 93 17.88 -19.01 -3.19
N THR A 94 17.59 -20.30 -3.29
CA THR A 94 16.96 -21.10 -2.22
C THR A 94 17.95 -22.04 -1.53
N TYR A 95 19.25 -21.83 -1.72
CA TYR A 95 20.29 -22.76 -1.30
C TYR A 95 21.21 -22.14 -0.24
N ASP A 96 21.40 -22.85 0.88
CA ASP A 96 22.44 -22.55 1.87
C ASP A 96 23.72 -23.32 1.52
N CYS A 97 24.73 -22.57 1.09
CA CYS A 97 26.04 -23.11 0.70
C CYS A 97 26.79 -23.78 1.86
N ARG A 98 26.59 -23.32 3.11
CA ARG A 98 27.26 -23.85 4.30
C ARG A 98 26.65 -25.17 4.72
N ALA A 99 25.32 -25.24 4.75
CA ALA A 99 24.59 -26.46 5.07
C ALA A 99 24.47 -27.44 3.88
N LYS A 100 24.86 -27.00 2.68
CA LYS A 100 24.79 -27.75 1.42
C LYS A 100 23.40 -28.28 1.09
N LYS A 101 22.36 -27.50 1.40
CA LYS A 101 20.96 -27.89 1.19
C LYS A 101 20.09 -26.67 0.92
N ASN A 102 18.87 -26.93 0.45
CA ASN A 102 17.87 -25.87 0.32
C ASN A 102 17.50 -25.32 1.70
N ALA A 103 17.34 -24.00 1.77
CA ALA A 103 17.01 -23.26 2.97
C ALA A 103 16.13 -22.06 2.63
N ASP A 104 15.30 -21.68 3.59
CA ASP A 104 14.56 -20.42 3.54
C ASP A 104 15.49 -19.28 3.93
N LEU A 105 15.99 -18.55 2.94
CA LEU A 105 16.86 -17.39 3.16
C LEU A 105 16.11 -16.20 3.78
N GLY A 106 14.78 -16.15 3.64
CA GLY A 106 13.93 -15.15 4.27
C GLY A 106 13.77 -15.35 5.78
N ALA A 107 14.10 -16.54 6.30
CA ALA A 107 14.05 -16.86 7.73
C ALA A 107 15.44 -17.09 8.36
N LEU A 108 16.52 -17.01 7.56
CA LEU A 108 17.85 -17.42 7.99
C LEU A 108 18.57 -16.38 8.86
N VAL A 109 18.39 -15.09 8.57
CA VAL A 109 19.07 -13.98 9.25
C VAL A 109 18.08 -12.89 9.65
N ARG A 110 18.42 -12.10 10.67
CA ARG A 110 17.50 -11.09 11.24
C ARG A 110 17.21 -9.91 10.31
N HIS A 111 18.15 -9.57 9.44
CA HIS A 111 18.06 -8.40 8.56
C HIS A 111 17.49 -8.75 7.18
N VAL A 112 16.97 -9.97 7.00
CA VAL A 112 16.33 -10.41 5.76
C VAL A 112 14.98 -11.02 6.14
N THR A 113 13.95 -10.68 5.37
CA THR A 113 12.61 -11.27 5.51
C THR A 113 12.00 -11.49 4.13
N HIS A 114 10.96 -12.33 4.07
CA HIS A 114 10.12 -12.40 2.87
C HIS A 114 9.41 -11.08 2.58
N CYS A 115 9.20 -10.81 1.30
CA CYS A 115 8.45 -9.65 0.85
C CYS A 115 6.95 -9.78 1.16
N GLU A 116 6.25 -8.65 1.20
CA GLU A 116 4.81 -8.56 1.47
C GLU A 116 3.97 -8.76 0.20
N ASP A 117 4.58 -8.56 -0.98
CA ASP A 117 3.93 -8.55 -2.29
C ASP A 117 4.28 -9.75 -3.18
N VAL A 118 5.45 -10.37 -2.96
CA VAL A 118 5.92 -11.54 -3.70
C VAL A 118 6.33 -12.64 -2.74
N GLU A 119 5.58 -13.75 -2.70
CA GLU A 119 5.75 -14.82 -1.70
C GLU A 119 7.16 -15.42 -1.65
N GLN A 120 7.80 -15.60 -2.81
CA GLN A 120 9.16 -16.16 -2.89
C GLN A 120 10.26 -15.10 -2.79
N GLY A 121 9.90 -13.82 -2.80
CA GLY A 121 10.86 -12.74 -2.75
C GLY A 121 11.39 -12.52 -1.33
N ILE A 122 12.58 -11.93 -1.25
CA ILE A 122 13.18 -11.48 0.03
C ILE A 122 13.58 -10.01 -0.06
N LYS A 123 13.66 -9.35 1.09
CA LYS A 123 14.15 -7.97 1.22
C LYS A 123 14.89 -7.75 2.53
N LEU A 124 15.67 -6.67 2.55
CA LEU A 124 16.40 -6.23 3.73
C LEU A 124 15.49 -5.51 4.73
N VAL A 125 15.77 -5.71 6.01
CA VAL A 125 15.11 -5.06 7.14
C VAL A 125 16.14 -4.68 8.21
N ASP A 126 15.86 -3.61 8.94
CA ASP A 126 16.68 -3.13 10.06
C ASP A 126 16.22 -3.71 11.40
#